data_AF-A0A9D1PJN3-F1
#
_entry.id   AF-A0A9D1PJN3-F1
#
_cell.length_a   1.000
_cell.length_b   1.000
_cell.length_c   1.000
_cell.angle_alpha   90.00
_cell.angle_beta   90.00
_cell.angle_gamma   90.00
#
_symmetry.space_group_name_H-M   'P 1'
#
loop_
_entity.id
_entity.type
_entity.pdbx_description
1 polymer ?
#
loop_
_entity_poly.entity_id
_entity_poly.type
_entity_poly.pdbx_seq_one_letter_code
_entity_poly.pdbx_strand_id
1 'polypeptide(L)'
;MIFIKRTFILSIIIISIIVLAFFSTPKKQKPLNKIIEDERMSETDSDGEPLDEELETAMMKEDPVRDFISDQLKRAANFFFTNEINVVAIGDSLTEGVGDETENGGYVGVLDETINEEKQLVHFDNFGKRGNRSGQLIERLGEREIKRAIEKSHIVLITIGANDIMQVFKDNFTDLSLDQFTSEQIKYEQRLETIFDTIKNLNEDTEIYLIGFYNPFKRYFSDIEELDYIVESWNTIGADVANRYEKGYFIPMVDIFDEAENEFYLSGDNFHPNHTGYEMMAERILQFVIHEGERNNE
;
A
#
# COMPACT_ATOMS: atom_id res chain seq x y z
N MET A 1 11.68 17.11 37.59
CA MET A 1 12.63 16.42 36.69
C MET A 1 12.76 14.91 36.96
N ILE A 2 11.72 14.24 37.48
CA ILE A 2 11.71 12.77 37.74
C ILE A 2 10.56 12.05 37.01
N PHE A 3 9.50 12.77 36.60
CA PHE A 3 8.35 12.18 35.92
C PHE A 3 8.58 11.89 34.42
N ILE A 4 9.40 12.69 33.72
CA ILE A 4 9.67 12.54 32.27
C ILE A 4 10.48 11.26 31.96
N LYS A 5 11.27 10.75 32.91
CA LYS A 5 12.07 9.53 32.70
C LYS A 5 11.26 8.23 32.81
N ARG A 6 10.10 8.24 33.48
CA ARG A 6 9.29 7.02 33.70
C ARG A 6 8.36 6.71 32.53
N THR A 7 7.81 7.72 31.88
CA THR A 7 7.01 7.55 30.66
C THR A 7 7.88 7.06 29.51
N PHE A 8 9.05 7.66 29.29
CA PHE A 8 9.99 7.27 28.22
C PHE A 8 10.48 5.81 28.34
N ILE A 9 10.70 5.30 29.56
CA ILE A 9 11.11 3.90 29.77
C ILE A 9 9.95 2.92 29.54
N LEU A 10 8.70 3.29 29.85
CA LEU A 10 7.54 2.45 29.55
C LEU A 10 7.27 2.39 28.03
N SER A 11 7.45 3.48 27.30
CA SER A 11 7.32 3.52 25.83
C SER A 11 8.31 2.57 25.13
N ILE A 12 9.55 2.51 25.61
CA ILE A 12 10.61 1.64 25.04
C ILE A 12 10.29 0.15 25.23
N ILE A 13 9.65 -0.23 26.35
CA ILE A 13 9.30 -1.63 26.64
C ILE A 13 8.12 -2.09 25.78
N ILE A 14 7.10 -1.24 25.59
CA ILE A 14 5.93 -1.56 24.76
C ILE A 14 6.33 -1.79 23.30
N ILE A 15 7.20 -0.94 22.76
CA ILE A 15 7.59 -1.05 21.35
C ILE A 15 8.54 -2.24 21.14
N SER A 16 9.38 -2.59 22.11
CA SER A 16 10.21 -3.81 22.06
C SER A 16 9.37 -5.10 22.01
N ILE A 17 8.19 -5.11 22.65
CA ILE A 17 7.25 -6.25 22.63
C ILE A 17 6.54 -6.35 21.26
N ILE A 18 6.21 -5.21 20.64
CA ILE A 18 5.59 -5.15 19.30
C ILE A 18 6.58 -5.62 18.22
N VAL A 19 7.85 -5.24 18.32
CA VAL A 19 8.91 -5.74 17.42
C VAL A 19 9.06 -7.26 17.51
N LEU A 20 8.95 -7.85 18.71
CA LEU A 20 8.97 -9.31 18.91
C LEU A 20 7.76 -10.03 18.26
N ALA A 21 6.62 -9.35 18.12
CA ALA A 21 5.45 -9.86 17.39
C ALA A 21 5.69 -9.86 15.88
N PHE A 22 6.37 -8.85 15.33
CA PHE A 22 6.75 -8.79 13.90
C PHE A 22 7.76 -9.86 13.47
N PHE A 23 8.56 -10.42 14.41
CA PHE A 23 9.62 -11.40 14.11
C PHE A 23 9.28 -12.86 14.48
N SER A 24 8.11 -13.14 15.07
CA SER A 24 7.74 -14.50 15.48
C SER A 24 6.77 -15.15 14.50
N THR A 25 7.26 -16.05 13.64
CA THR A 25 6.43 -17.05 12.93
C THR A 25 6.77 -18.47 13.42
N PRO A 26 5.90 -19.46 13.18
CA PRO A 26 4.68 -19.78 13.90
C PRO A 26 4.94 -20.83 15.00
N LYS A 27 4.30 -20.71 16.18
CA LYS A 27 4.20 -21.82 17.13
C LYS A 27 2.83 -22.49 17.00
N LYS A 28 2.88 -23.81 16.77
CA LYS A 28 1.76 -24.76 16.70
C LYS A 28 0.59 -24.39 17.64
N GLN A 29 -0.59 -24.18 17.06
CA GLN A 29 -1.86 -24.08 17.78
C GLN A 29 -2.07 -25.31 18.66
N LYS A 30 -2.46 -25.07 19.92
CA LYS A 30 -3.28 -26.03 20.67
C LYS A 30 -4.73 -25.86 20.20
N PRO A 31 -5.50 -26.95 20.02
CA PRO A 31 -6.87 -26.86 19.53
C PRO A 31 -7.76 -26.08 20.52
N LEU A 32 -8.50 -25.12 19.96
CA LEU A 32 -9.34 -24.12 20.64
C LEU A 32 -10.58 -24.72 21.35
N ASN A 33 -10.84 -26.02 21.19
CA ASN A 33 -12.01 -26.72 21.76
C ASN A 33 -11.90 -27.05 23.27
N LYS A 34 -11.00 -26.42 24.04
CA LYS A 34 -10.87 -26.70 25.48
C LYS A 34 -10.92 -25.48 26.40
N ILE A 35 -11.24 -24.30 25.85
CA ILE A 35 -11.43 -23.06 26.63
C ILE A 35 -12.93 -22.72 26.74
N ILE A 36 -13.76 -23.20 25.81
CA ILE A 36 -15.20 -22.89 25.72
C ILE A 36 -16.06 -23.59 26.80
N GLU A 37 -15.56 -24.62 27.49
CA GLU A 37 -16.32 -25.35 28.52
C GLU A 37 -16.19 -24.79 29.95
N ASP A 38 -15.12 -24.05 30.28
CA ASP A 38 -14.89 -23.59 31.66
C ASP A 38 -15.51 -22.21 31.99
N GLU A 39 -15.95 -21.44 30.99
CA GLU A 39 -16.55 -20.10 31.21
C GLU A 39 -18.09 -20.04 31.07
N ARG A 40 -18.77 -21.14 30.69
CA ARG A 40 -20.25 -21.21 30.63
C ARG A 40 -20.94 -21.60 31.94
N MET A 41 -20.37 -21.27 33.08
CA MET A 41 -21.03 -21.37 34.38
C MET A 41 -20.89 -20.08 35.19
N SER A 42 -21.39 -18.98 34.64
CA SER A 42 -21.63 -17.73 35.38
C SER A 42 -22.46 -16.75 34.54
N GLU A 43 -23.70 -17.13 34.19
CA GLU A 43 -24.68 -16.13 33.77
C GLU A 43 -25.13 -15.31 34.99
N THR A 44 -25.17 -13.97 34.87
CA THR A 44 -26.41 -13.19 35.06
C THR A 44 -26.22 -11.72 34.68
N ASP A 45 -27.06 -11.28 33.73
CA ASP A 45 -27.69 -9.96 33.53
C ASP A 45 -26.83 -8.70 33.26
N SER A 46 -26.75 -8.30 31.99
CA SER A 46 -27.37 -7.05 31.51
C SER A 46 -27.33 -6.96 29.98
N ASP A 47 -28.46 -6.58 29.38
CA ASP A 47 -28.64 -6.30 27.95
C ASP A 47 -27.51 -5.46 27.34
N GLY A 48 -26.96 -5.96 26.24
CA GLY A 48 -26.08 -5.26 25.32
C GLY A 48 -25.99 -6.07 24.05
N GLU A 49 -26.77 -5.69 23.04
CA GLU A 49 -26.55 -6.19 21.67
C GLU A 49 -25.12 -5.83 21.24
N PRO A 50 -24.40 -6.71 20.50
CA PRO A 50 -23.09 -6.38 20.00
C PRO A 50 -23.23 -5.33 18.89
N LEU A 51 -22.95 -4.08 19.25
CA LEU A 51 -22.99 -2.93 18.34
C LEU A 51 -22.02 -3.09 17.14
N ASP A 52 -21.02 -3.96 17.25
CA ASP A 52 -19.92 -4.09 16.29
C ASP A 52 -20.29 -4.96 15.07
N GLU A 53 -21.00 -6.09 15.26
CA GLU A 53 -21.43 -6.97 14.15
C GLU A 53 -22.52 -6.31 13.29
N GLU A 54 -23.39 -5.50 13.91
CA GLU A 54 -24.47 -4.81 13.19
C GLU A 54 -23.94 -3.60 12.41
N LEU A 55 -22.88 -2.93 12.88
CA LEU A 55 -22.18 -1.87 12.14
C LEU A 55 -21.42 -2.44 10.92
N GLU A 56 -20.65 -3.51 11.11
CA GLU A 56 -19.96 -4.19 10.00
C GLU A 56 -20.97 -4.68 8.95
N THR A 57 -22.06 -5.33 9.37
CA THR A 57 -23.08 -5.83 8.44
C THR A 57 -23.89 -4.71 7.78
N ALA A 58 -24.09 -3.57 8.45
CA ALA A 58 -24.78 -2.41 7.88
C ALA A 58 -23.94 -1.66 6.84
N MET A 59 -22.61 -1.69 6.96
CA MET A 59 -21.67 -1.03 6.03
C MET A 59 -21.19 -1.94 4.89
N MET A 60 -21.36 -3.28 5.01
CA MET A 60 -21.27 -4.21 3.87
C MET A 60 -22.47 -4.12 2.90
N LYS A 61 -23.43 -3.22 3.15
CA LYS A 61 -24.44 -2.90 2.12
C LYS A 61 -23.77 -2.11 1.00
N GLU A 62 -23.87 -2.66 -0.21
CA GLU A 62 -23.67 -1.99 -1.50
C GLU A 62 -23.91 -0.48 -1.39
N ASP A 63 -22.84 0.31 -1.43
CA ASP A 63 -22.93 1.77 -1.57
C ASP A 63 -23.30 2.05 -3.03
N PRO A 64 -24.54 2.47 -3.32
CA PRO A 64 -25.00 2.64 -4.69
C PRO A 64 -24.21 3.72 -5.44
N VAL A 65 -23.56 4.65 -4.72
CA VAL A 65 -22.70 5.68 -5.30
C VAL A 65 -21.39 5.05 -5.77
N ARG A 66 -20.79 4.19 -4.95
CA ARG A 66 -19.56 3.47 -5.29
C ARG A 66 -19.77 2.53 -6.47
N ASP A 67 -20.85 1.76 -6.48
CA ASP A 67 -21.17 0.86 -7.61
C ASP A 67 -21.34 1.65 -8.91
N PHE A 68 -22.00 2.81 -8.83
CA PHE A 68 -22.17 3.68 -9.99
C PHE A 68 -20.85 4.29 -10.50
N ILE A 69 -19.95 4.69 -9.61
CA ILE A 69 -18.62 5.20 -9.97
C ILE A 69 -17.76 4.07 -10.57
N SER A 70 -17.77 2.89 -9.96
CA SER A 70 -17.09 1.69 -10.47
C SER A 70 -17.57 1.34 -11.87
N ASP A 71 -18.89 1.32 -12.09
CA ASP A 71 -19.49 1.10 -13.41
C ASP A 71 -19.07 2.13 -14.47
N GLN A 72 -18.93 3.40 -14.08
CA GLN A 72 -18.44 4.44 -14.98
C GLN A 72 -16.96 4.24 -15.31
N LEU A 73 -16.15 3.92 -14.32
CA LEU A 73 -14.73 3.66 -14.51
C LEU A 73 -14.48 2.44 -15.37
N LYS A 74 -15.26 1.37 -15.19
CA LYS A 74 -15.24 0.20 -16.08
C LYS A 74 -15.54 0.58 -17.53
N ARG A 75 -16.60 1.37 -17.76
CA ARG A 75 -16.94 1.84 -19.11
C ARG A 75 -15.85 2.71 -19.71
N ALA A 76 -15.27 3.62 -18.91
CA ALA A 76 -14.18 4.48 -19.35
C ALA A 76 -12.91 3.66 -19.68
N ALA A 77 -12.58 2.67 -18.85
CA ALA A 77 -11.50 1.72 -19.09
C ALA A 77 -11.72 0.97 -20.41
N ASN A 78 -12.90 0.38 -20.62
CA ASN A 78 -13.22 -0.34 -21.86
C ASN A 78 -13.16 0.55 -23.11
N PHE A 79 -13.46 1.85 -22.97
CA PHE A 79 -13.30 2.81 -24.05
C PHE A 79 -11.83 3.19 -24.29
N PHE A 80 -11.04 3.32 -23.23
CA PHE A 80 -9.64 3.71 -23.29
C PHE A 80 -8.73 2.57 -23.79
N PHE A 81 -8.89 1.37 -23.23
CA PHE A 81 -8.11 0.18 -23.58
C PHE A 81 -8.68 -0.50 -24.83
N THR A 82 -8.42 0.07 -26.01
CA THR A 82 -8.95 -0.47 -27.29
C THR A 82 -8.08 -1.56 -27.94
N ASN A 83 -6.81 -1.64 -27.54
CA ASN A 83 -5.84 -2.66 -27.96
C ASN A 83 -5.27 -3.37 -26.73
N GLU A 84 -4.66 -4.55 -26.91
CA GLU A 84 -3.97 -5.26 -25.83
C GLU A 84 -2.85 -4.40 -25.23
N ILE A 85 -3.05 -3.94 -24.00
CA ILE A 85 -2.10 -3.12 -23.25
C ILE A 85 -1.37 -3.98 -22.22
N ASN A 86 -0.04 -4.02 -22.28
CA ASN A 86 0.78 -4.62 -21.23
C ASN A 86 1.05 -3.61 -20.10
N VAL A 87 0.72 -3.99 -18.88
CA VAL A 87 1.01 -3.26 -17.63
C VAL A 87 1.97 -4.08 -16.80
N VAL A 88 3.06 -3.45 -16.36
CA VAL A 88 4.01 -4.04 -15.42
C VAL A 88 3.80 -3.38 -14.07
N ALA A 89 3.41 -4.14 -13.06
CA ALA A 89 3.40 -3.68 -11.68
C ALA A 89 4.67 -4.18 -10.99
N ILE A 90 5.48 -3.28 -10.44
CA ILE A 90 6.73 -3.64 -9.76
C ILE A 90 6.87 -2.86 -8.46
N GLY A 91 7.19 -3.55 -7.37
CA GLY A 91 7.25 -2.86 -6.09
C GLY A 91 7.43 -3.77 -4.90
N ASP A 92 6.88 -3.32 -3.78
CA ASP A 92 7.01 -3.98 -2.49
C ASP A 92 5.81 -4.88 -2.14
N SER A 93 5.39 -4.91 -0.88
CA SER A 93 4.28 -5.71 -0.41
C SER A 93 2.93 -5.24 -0.96
N LEU A 94 2.77 -3.94 -1.26
CA LEU A 94 1.52 -3.44 -1.82
C LEU A 94 1.29 -4.02 -3.22
N THR A 95 2.34 -4.06 -4.04
CA THR A 95 2.29 -4.71 -5.36
C THR A 95 2.22 -6.23 -5.25
N GLU A 96 2.83 -6.87 -4.25
CA GLU A 96 2.67 -8.33 -4.03
C GLU A 96 1.23 -8.71 -3.63
N GLY A 97 0.47 -7.77 -3.04
CA GLY A 97 -0.88 -8.02 -2.53
C GLY A 97 -0.91 -8.56 -1.11
N VAL A 98 0.07 -8.22 -0.28
CA VAL A 98 0.08 -8.65 1.13
C VAL A 98 -1.10 -8.01 1.86
N GLY A 99 -1.84 -8.81 2.64
CA GLY A 99 -3.01 -8.33 3.40
C GLY A 99 -4.34 -8.57 2.68
N ASP A 100 -4.30 -8.83 1.37
CA ASP A 100 -5.45 -9.26 0.58
C ASP A 100 -5.85 -10.69 0.95
N GLU A 101 -6.94 -10.82 1.68
CA GLU A 101 -7.52 -12.09 2.13
C GLU A 101 -8.07 -12.95 0.99
N THR A 102 -8.28 -12.37 -0.20
CA THR A 102 -8.72 -13.10 -1.39
C THR A 102 -7.57 -13.79 -2.13
N GLU A 103 -6.32 -13.48 -1.75
CA GLU A 103 -5.10 -13.93 -2.43
C GLU A 103 -5.06 -13.54 -3.92
N ASN A 104 -5.74 -12.45 -4.29
CA ASN A 104 -5.87 -12.01 -5.68
C ASN A 104 -4.74 -11.09 -6.15
N GLY A 105 -3.66 -10.93 -5.37
CA GLY A 105 -2.54 -10.06 -5.77
C GLY A 105 -2.80 -8.57 -5.57
N GLY A 106 -3.70 -8.22 -4.63
CA GLY A 106 -3.94 -6.84 -4.20
C GLY A 106 -4.49 -5.95 -5.31
N TYR A 107 -4.05 -4.69 -5.36
CA TYR A 107 -4.57 -3.73 -6.34
C TYR A 107 -4.35 -4.20 -7.79
N VAL A 108 -3.33 -5.02 -8.06
CA VAL A 108 -3.03 -5.50 -9.42
C VAL A 108 -4.11 -6.49 -9.89
N GLY A 109 -4.51 -7.44 -9.04
CA GLY A 109 -5.59 -8.36 -9.41
C GLY A 109 -6.95 -7.68 -9.46
N VAL A 110 -7.21 -6.73 -8.56
CA VAL A 110 -8.45 -5.94 -8.65
C VAL A 110 -8.52 -5.17 -9.96
N LEU A 111 -7.41 -4.56 -10.42
CA LEU A 111 -7.33 -3.93 -11.74
C LEU A 111 -7.55 -4.94 -12.88
N ASP A 112 -6.92 -6.12 -12.80
CA ASP A 112 -7.08 -7.19 -13.80
C ASP A 112 -8.55 -7.60 -13.93
N GLU A 113 -9.20 -7.95 -12.82
CA GLU A 113 -10.61 -8.33 -12.79
C GLU A 113 -11.52 -7.21 -13.29
N THR A 114 -11.27 -5.97 -12.86
CA THR A 114 -12.11 -4.81 -13.21
C THR A 114 -12.04 -4.50 -14.71
N ILE A 115 -10.85 -4.54 -15.29
CA ILE A 115 -10.63 -4.13 -16.69
C ILE A 115 -10.92 -5.28 -17.66
N ASN A 116 -10.60 -6.52 -17.27
CA ASN A 116 -10.72 -7.68 -18.16
C ASN A 116 -12.04 -8.47 -17.99
N GLU A 117 -12.97 -7.98 -17.17
CA GLU A 117 -14.26 -8.64 -16.87
C GLU A 117 -15.01 -9.14 -18.11
N GLU A 118 -15.14 -8.28 -19.13
CA GLU A 118 -15.88 -8.59 -20.35
C GLU A 118 -15.00 -9.13 -21.48
N LYS A 119 -13.75 -8.69 -21.55
CA LYS A 119 -12.80 -9.00 -22.62
C LYS A 119 -11.38 -8.79 -22.12
N GLN A 120 -10.44 -9.62 -22.58
CA GLN A 120 -9.02 -9.33 -22.37
C GLN A 120 -8.61 -8.07 -23.13
N LEU A 121 -8.38 -6.99 -22.39
CA LEU A 121 -7.92 -5.69 -22.87
C LEU A 121 -6.52 -5.37 -22.35
N VAL A 122 -6.18 -5.84 -21.15
CA VAL A 122 -4.92 -5.54 -20.47
C VAL A 122 -4.24 -6.82 -19.99
N HIS A 123 -2.92 -6.91 -20.10
CA HIS A 123 -2.14 -7.97 -19.50
C HIS A 123 -1.29 -7.41 -18.37
N PHE A 124 -1.44 -7.97 -17.16
CA PHE A 124 -0.70 -7.56 -15.98
C PHE A 124 0.45 -8.54 -15.67
N ASP A 125 1.66 -8.01 -15.58
CA ASP A 125 2.81 -8.70 -14.99
C ASP A 125 3.06 -8.13 -13.59
N ASN A 126 2.84 -8.96 -12.55
CA ASN A 126 3.05 -8.57 -11.16
C ASN A 126 4.43 -9.01 -10.65
N PHE A 127 5.32 -8.04 -10.42
CA PHE A 127 6.63 -8.20 -9.82
C PHE A 127 6.72 -7.57 -8.42
N GLY A 128 5.66 -7.69 -7.61
CA GLY A 128 5.67 -7.35 -6.20
C GLY A 128 6.65 -8.20 -5.41
N LYS A 129 7.31 -7.59 -4.41
CA LYS A 129 8.15 -8.32 -3.46
C LYS A 129 8.15 -7.65 -2.10
N ARG A 130 7.43 -8.26 -1.17
CA ARG A 130 7.31 -7.88 0.24
C ARG A 130 8.65 -7.52 0.85
N GLY A 131 8.66 -6.37 1.51
CA GLY A 131 9.81 -5.83 2.23
C GLY A 131 10.92 -5.26 1.35
N ASN A 132 10.72 -5.18 0.03
CA ASN A 132 11.65 -4.46 -0.84
C ASN A 132 11.71 -2.98 -0.49
N ARG A 133 12.94 -2.47 -0.46
CA ARG A 133 13.29 -1.05 -0.42
C ARG A 133 13.71 -0.59 -1.81
N SER A 134 13.72 0.72 -2.01
CA SER A 134 14.09 1.33 -3.30
C SER A 134 15.46 0.88 -3.84
N GLY A 135 16.45 0.65 -2.96
CA GLY A 135 17.74 0.09 -3.38
C GLY A 135 17.67 -1.35 -3.92
N GLN A 136 16.80 -2.18 -3.35
CA GLN A 136 16.58 -3.56 -3.81
C GLN A 136 15.76 -3.59 -5.10
N LEU A 137 14.84 -2.64 -5.27
CA LEU A 137 14.11 -2.48 -6.53
C LEU A 137 15.07 -2.19 -7.71
N ILE A 138 16.10 -1.36 -7.51
CA ILE A 138 17.14 -1.12 -8.51
C ILE A 138 17.85 -2.42 -8.91
N GLU A 139 18.21 -3.26 -7.93
CA GLU A 139 18.84 -4.57 -8.22
C GLU A 139 17.91 -5.47 -9.04
N ARG A 140 16.61 -5.49 -8.69
CA ARG A 140 15.59 -6.30 -9.38
C ARG A 140 15.31 -5.82 -10.79
N LEU A 141 15.36 -4.51 -11.06
CA LEU A 141 15.31 -3.98 -12.43
C LEU A 141 16.46 -4.51 -13.30
N GLY A 142 17.50 -5.09 -12.70
CA GLY A 142 18.57 -5.83 -13.37
C GLY A 142 18.16 -7.21 -13.92
N GLU A 143 17.09 -7.81 -13.38
CA GLU A 143 16.65 -9.17 -13.68
C GLU A 143 16.10 -9.30 -15.10
N ARG A 144 16.47 -10.39 -15.78
CA ARG A 144 16.17 -10.61 -17.20
C ARG A 144 14.66 -10.65 -17.50
N GLU A 145 13.87 -11.17 -16.57
CA GLU A 145 12.41 -11.29 -16.72
C GLU A 145 11.74 -9.92 -16.63
N ILE A 146 12.04 -9.16 -15.58
CA ILE A 146 11.54 -7.80 -15.36
C ILE A 146 11.91 -6.87 -16.51
N LYS A 147 13.17 -6.91 -16.98
CA LYS A 147 13.61 -6.12 -18.15
C LYS A 147 12.75 -6.38 -19.39
N ARG A 148 12.49 -7.65 -19.70
CA ARG A 148 11.72 -8.04 -20.88
C ARG A 148 10.25 -7.66 -20.80
N ALA A 149 9.70 -7.64 -19.59
CA ALA A 149 8.34 -7.17 -19.36
C ALA A 149 8.25 -5.66 -19.59
N ILE A 150 9.18 -4.89 -19.01
CA ILE A 150 9.25 -3.41 -19.18
C ILE A 150 9.52 -3.02 -20.63
N GLU A 151 10.39 -3.74 -21.35
CA GLU A 151 10.67 -3.52 -22.79
C GLU A 151 9.39 -3.58 -23.67
N LYS A 152 8.30 -4.18 -23.18
CA LYS A 152 7.03 -4.34 -23.90
C LYS A 152 5.84 -3.68 -23.21
N SER A 153 6.08 -3.00 -22.08
CA SER A 153 5.02 -2.37 -21.30
C SER A 153 4.56 -1.08 -21.98
N HIS A 154 3.29 -0.75 -21.80
CA HIS A 154 2.79 0.60 -22.05
C HIS A 154 2.74 1.39 -20.75
N ILE A 155 2.55 0.70 -19.62
CA ILE A 155 2.45 1.30 -18.29
C ILE A 155 3.32 0.50 -17.31
N VAL A 156 4.05 1.21 -16.45
CA VAL A 156 4.73 0.66 -15.28
C VAL A 156 4.14 1.29 -14.03
N LEU A 157 3.58 0.47 -13.14
CA LEU A 157 3.07 0.88 -11.83
C LEU A 157 4.13 0.56 -10.77
N ILE A 158 4.48 1.54 -9.92
CA ILE A 158 5.53 1.38 -8.92
C ILE A 158 4.99 1.64 -7.51
N THR A 159 5.17 0.70 -6.58
CA THR A 159 5.03 0.94 -5.14
C THR A 159 6.39 0.74 -4.45
N ILE A 160 6.94 1.79 -3.84
CA ILE A 160 8.22 1.70 -3.13
C ILE A 160 8.41 2.89 -2.17
N GLY A 161 9.23 2.72 -1.13
CA GLY A 161 9.65 3.80 -0.25
C GLY A 161 9.21 3.66 1.21
N ALA A 162 8.02 3.13 1.48
CA ALA A 162 7.55 2.91 2.85
C ALA A 162 8.52 2.00 3.64
N ASN A 163 9.07 0.97 2.99
CA ASN A 163 10.06 0.08 3.60
C ASN A 163 11.42 0.76 3.89
N ASP A 164 11.77 1.82 3.17
CA ASP A 164 12.96 2.63 3.43
C ASP A 164 12.77 3.43 4.73
N ILE A 165 11.59 4.03 4.92
CA ILE A 165 11.19 4.72 6.16
C ILE A 165 11.17 3.72 7.34
N MET A 166 10.58 2.54 7.15
CA MET A 166 10.56 1.48 8.15
C MET A 166 11.97 1.04 8.55
N GLN A 167 12.93 1.07 7.62
CA GLN A 167 14.31 0.73 7.91
C GLN A 167 14.99 1.79 8.79
N VAL A 168 14.77 3.08 8.50
CA VAL A 168 15.26 4.17 9.36
C VAL A 168 14.73 4.02 10.78
N PHE A 169 13.42 3.74 10.93
CA PHE A 169 12.81 3.53 12.24
C PHE A 169 13.43 2.34 12.97
N LYS A 170 13.62 1.20 12.29
CA LYS A 170 14.19 -0.03 12.88
C LYS A 170 15.64 0.19 13.35
N ASP A 171 16.45 0.86 12.55
CA ASP A 171 17.88 1.05 12.84
C ASP A 171 18.10 2.06 13.98
N ASN A 172 17.14 2.96 14.23
CA ASN A 172 17.27 4.05 15.18
C ASN A 172 16.24 4.00 16.31
N PHE A 173 15.63 2.84 16.54
CA PHE A 173 14.49 2.67 17.45
C PHE A 173 14.73 3.22 18.89
N THR A 174 15.98 3.19 19.38
CA THR A 174 16.34 3.68 20.72
C THR A 174 16.66 5.18 20.80
N ASP A 175 16.93 5.82 19.67
CA ASP A 175 17.35 7.23 19.57
C ASP A 175 16.91 7.80 18.21
N LEU A 176 15.59 7.87 18.03
CA LEU A 176 14.96 8.27 16.79
C LEU A 176 15.02 9.79 16.64
N SER A 177 15.51 10.28 15.50
CA SER A 177 15.54 11.70 15.19
C SER A 177 15.12 12.00 13.76
N LEU A 178 14.56 13.19 13.54
CA LEU A 178 14.13 13.65 12.21
C LEU A 178 15.30 13.67 11.20
N ASP A 179 16.50 14.02 11.65
CA ASP A 179 17.69 14.11 10.79
C ASP A 179 18.03 12.77 10.13
N GLN A 180 17.72 11.64 10.76
CA GLN A 180 17.94 10.31 10.20
C GLN A 180 17.00 10.05 9.00
N PHE A 181 15.73 10.46 9.12
CA PHE A 181 14.76 10.35 8.04
C PHE A 181 15.13 11.29 6.89
N THR A 182 15.47 12.55 7.18
CA THR A 182 15.93 13.52 6.17
C THR A 182 17.18 13.01 5.43
N SER A 183 18.13 12.42 6.16
CA SER A 183 19.35 11.88 5.56
C SER A 183 19.09 10.69 4.63
N GLU A 184 18.13 9.82 4.97
CA GLU A 184 17.75 8.70 4.11
C GLU A 184 16.87 9.13 2.94
N GLN A 185 16.05 10.16 3.13
CA GLN A 185 15.19 10.76 2.11
C GLN A 185 15.99 11.24 0.90
N ILE A 186 17.15 11.89 1.12
CA ILE A 186 18.06 12.31 0.04
C ILE A 186 18.52 11.10 -0.80
N LYS A 187 18.77 9.96 -0.15
CA LYS A 187 19.18 8.75 -0.88
C LYS A 187 17.99 8.10 -1.57
N TYR A 188 16.80 8.15 -0.97
CA TYR A 188 15.57 7.68 -1.59
C TYR A 188 15.28 8.43 -2.88
N GLU A 189 15.40 9.76 -2.89
CA GLU A 189 15.28 10.61 -4.09
C GLU A 189 16.22 10.12 -5.22
N GLN A 190 17.51 9.97 -4.92
CA GLN A 190 18.52 9.48 -5.88
C GLN A 190 18.19 8.08 -6.41
N ARG A 191 17.62 7.22 -5.56
CA ARG A 191 17.22 5.86 -5.95
C ARG A 191 15.98 5.88 -6.83
N LEU A 192 15.01 6.76 -6.57
CA LEU A 192 13.87 6.96 -7.46
C LEU A 192 14.33 7.47 -8.83
N GLU A 193 15.23 8.46 -8.90
CA GLU A 193 15.81 8.92 -10.17
C GLU A 193 16.44 7.74 -10.94
N THR A 194 17.22 6.91 -10.25
CA THR A 194 17.83 5.72 -10.85
C THR A 194 16.78 4.71 -11.36
N ILE A 195 15.70 4.51 -10.61
CA ILE A 195 14.58 3.63 -10.99
C ILE A 195 13.92 4.14 -12.26
N PHE A 196 13.53 5.41 -12.29
CA PHE A 196 12.87 6.04 -13.44
C PHE A 196 13.79 6.05 -14.67
N ASP A 197 15.06 6.44 -14.52
CA ASP A 197 16.05 6.39 -15.59
C ASP A 197 16.22 4.97 -16.13
N THR A 198 16.27 3.97 -15.26
CA THR A 198 16.41 2.57 -15.69
C THR A 198 15.21 2.12 -16.51
N ILE A 199 13.99 2.42 -16.06
CA ILE A 199 12.76 2.07 -16.78
C ILE A 199 12.69 2.79 -18.12
N LYS A 200 12.95 4.10 -18.15
CA LYS A 200 12.96 4.89 -19.39
C LYS A 200 14.01 4.40 -20.39
N ASN A 201 15.18 3.97 -19.91
CA ASN A 201 16.22 3.40 -20.78
C ASN A 201 15.86 2.02 -21.33
N LEU A 202 15.03 1.25 -20.62
CA LEU A 202 14.50 -0.02 -21.13
C LEU A 202 13.38 0.20 -22.14
N ASN A 203 12.55 1.21 -21.92
CA ASN A 203 11.43 1.56 -22.76
C ASN A 203 11.11 3.06 -22.62
N GLU A 204 11.47 3.86 -23.61
CA GLU A 204 11.24 5.31 -23.60
C GLU A 204 9.75 5.66 -23.78
N ASP A 205 8.97 4.73 -24.32
CA ASP A 205 7.57 4.96 -24.65
C ASP A 205 6.60 4.65 -23.50
N THR A 206 7.05 3.90 -22.48
CA THR A 206 6.20 3.51 -21.34
C THR A 206 5.87 4.70 -20.44
N GLU A 207 4.63 4.74 -19.98
CA GLU A 207 4.22 5.60 -18.87
C GLU A 207 4.65 4.97 -17.54
N ILE A 208 5.04 5.80 -16.57
CA ILE A 208 5.53 5.36 -15.26
C ILE A 208 4.70 6.06 -14.19
N TYR A 209 3.95 5.29 -13.40
CA TYR A 209 3.15 5.78 -12.29
C TYR A 209 3.77 5.35 -10.97
N LEU A 210 4.31 6.31 -10.21
CA LEU A 210 4.70 6.09 -8.83
C LEU A 210 3.48 6.25 -7.93
N ILE A 211 3.08 5.15 -7.31
CA ILE A 211 1.99 5.10 -6.35
C ILE A 211 2.56 5.52 -4.99
N GLY A 212 2.03 6.62 -4.44
CA GLY A 212 2.37 7.08 -3.10
C GLY A 212 1.96 6.08 -2.03
N PHE A 213 2.54 6.23 -0.85
CA PHE A 213 2.22 5.38 0.31
C PHE A 213 1.52 6.19 1.40
N TYR A 214 0.62 5.53 2.13
CA TYR A 214 0.01 6.09 3.34
C TYR A 214 0.92 5.90 4.54
N ASN A 215 0.59 6.52 5.68
CA ASN A 215 1.42 6.42 6.87
C ASN A 215 1.31 5.02 7.52
N PRO A 216 2.36 4.18 7.47
CA PRO A 216 2.33 2.85 8.06
C PRO A 216 2.29 2.85 9.60
N PHE A 217 2.58 3.99 10.22
CA PHE A 217 2.70 4.14 11.67
C PHE A 217 1.44 4.67 12.33
N LYS A 218 0.48 5.20 11.56
CA LYS A 218 -0.69 5.93 12.08
C LYS A 218 -1.41 5.16 13.21
N ARG A 219 -1.56 3.85 13.05
CA ARG A 219 -2.26 2.97 14.02
C ARG A 219 -1.47 2.71 15.30
N TYR A 220 -0.15 2.64 15.20
CA TYR A 220 0.70 2.28 16.31
C TYR A 220 1.23 3.50 17.08
N PHE A 221 1.27 4.64 16.39
CA PHE A 221 1.92 5.86 16.84
C PHE A 221 1.09 7.11 16.46
N SER A 222 -0.22 7.06 16.69
CA SER A 222 -1.16 8.14 16.35
C SER A 222 -0.82 9.48 17.00
N ASP A 223 -0.15 9.47 18.15
CA ASP A 223 0.22 10.66 18.91
C ASP A 223 1.52 11.32 18.40
N ILE A 224 2.17 10.77 17.37
CA ILE A 224 3.45 11.27 16.83
C ILE A 224 3.20 11.95 15.47
N GLU A 225 2.78 13.21 15.52
CA GLU A 225 2.52 14.03 14.32
C GLU A 225 3.75 14.11 13.40
N GLU A 226 4.97 14.02 13.94
CA GLU A 226 6.21 14.00 13.18
C GLU A 226 6.29 12.87 12.13
N LEU A 227 5.63 11.73 12.37
CA LEU A 227 5.63 10.61 11.43
C LEU A 227 4.74 10.89 10.21
N ASP A 228 3.64 11.64 10.40
CA ASP A 228 2.80 12.10 9.29
C ASP A 228 3.59 13.05 8.38
N TYR A 229 4.31 14.02 8.98
CA TYR A 229 5.16 14.94 8.23
C TYR A 229 6.29 14.24 7.45
N ILE A 230 6.88 13.18 8.01
CA ILE A 230 7.88 12.37 7.29
C ILE A 230 7.27 11.73 6.05
N VAL A 231 6.10 11.10 6.17
CA VAL A 231 5.44 10.42 5.06
C VAL A 231 5.02 11.42 3.97
N GLU A 232 4.41 12.54 4.36
CA GLU A 232 4.04 13.63 3.44
C GLU A 232 5.26 14.18 2.69
N SER A 233 6.35 14.43 3.41
CA SER A 233 7.60 14.93 2.81
C SER A 233 8.18 13.94 1.81
N TRP A 234 8.17 12.64 2.10
CA TRP A 234 8.67 11.63 1.18
C TRP A 234 7.77 11.42 -0.05
N ASN A 235 6.45 11.47 0.12
CA ASN A 235 5.51 11.48 -1.01
C ASN A 235 5.71 12.72 -1.89
N THR A 236 5.97 13.89 -1.30
CA THR A 236 6.26 15.12 -2.04
C THR A 236 7.49 14.93 -2.93
N ILE A 237 8.57 14.35 -2.39
CA ILE A 237 9.77 14.05 -3.20
C ILE A 237 9.48 12.99 -4.27
N GLY A 238 8.68 11.97 -3.94
CA GLY A 238 8.22 11.00 -4.93
C GLY A 238 7.50 11.67 -6.10
N ALA A 239 6.58 12.59 -5.80
CA ALA A 239 5.87 13.39 -6.79
C ALA A 239 6.81 14.28 -7.61
N ASP A 240 7.72 14.99 -6.96
CA ASP A 240 8.71 15.84 -7.62
C ASP A 240 9.62 15.03 -8.56
N VAL A 241 10.07 13.84 -8.14
CA VAL A 241 10.86 12.95 -8.99
C VAL A 241 10.05 12.48 -10.18
N ALA A 242 8.84 11.96 -9.97
CA ALA A 242 8.00 11.43 -11.05
C ALA A 242 7.71 12.51 -12.11
N ASN A 243 7.33 13.71 -11.67
CA ASN A 243 6.95 14.82 -12.54
C ASN A 243 8.13 15.45 -13.32
N ARG A 244 9.38 15.05 -13.04
CA ARG A 244 10.54 15.42 -13.87
C ARG A 244 10.62 14.64 -15.19
N TYR A 245 9.87 13.55 -15.31
CA TYR A 245 9.83 12.71 -16.50
C TYR A 245 8.55 13.01 -17.28
N GLU A 246 8.68 13.19 -18.61
CA GLU A 246 7.55 13.54 -19.50
C GLU A 246 6.36 12.58 -19.39
N LYS A 247 6.63 11.29 -19.20
CA LYS A 247 5.63 10.22 -18.99
C LYS A 247 5.69 9.66 -17.57
N GLY A 248 6.12 10.48 -16.61
CA GLY A 248 6.20 10.12 -15.20
C GLY A 248 5.10 10.81 -14.40
N TYR A 249 4.39 10.03 -13.60
CA TYR A 249 3.22 10.47 -12.87
C TYR A 249 3.27 9.99 -11.42
N PHE A 250 2.63 10.73 -10.52
CA PHE A 250 2.48 10.37 -9.12
C PHE A 250 1.01 10.24 -8.75
N ILE A 251 0.65 9.15 -8.06
CA ILE A 251 -0.70 8.88 -7.61
C ILE A 251 -0.76 8.98 -6.08
N PRO A 252 -1.41 10.01 -5.51
CA PRO A 252 -1.53 10.17 -4.07
C PRO A 252 -2.47 9.12 -3.45
N MET A 253 -2.03 8.49 -2.36
CA MET A 253 -2.78 7.44 -1.65
C MET A 253 -3.09 7.77 -0.19
N VAL A 254 -2.55 8.87 0.35
CA VAL A 254 -2.61 9.18 1.79
C VAL A 254 -4.06 9.26 2.28
N ASP A 255 -4.91 9.99 1.55
CA ASP A 255 -6.31 10.24 1.90
C ASP A 255 -7.20 9.00 1.92
N ILE A 256 -6.84 7.92 1.19
CA ILE A 256 -7.59 6.65 1.25
C ILE A 256 -7.55 6.08 2.66
N PHE A 257 -6.50 6.32 3.42
CA PHE A 257 -6.25 5.66 4.71
C PHE A 257 -6.16 6.62 5.90
N ASP A 258 -6.48 7.91 5.72
CA ASP A 258 -6.29 8.95 6.75
C ASP A 258 -7.53 9.18 7.64
N GLU A 259 -8.73 8.78 7.19
CA GLU A 259 -9.97 8.92 7.97
C GLU A 259 -10.26 7.72 8.88
N ALA A 260 -10.86 7.96 10.04
CA ALA A 260 -11.22 6.93 11.01
C ALA A 260 -12.29 5.93 10.51
N GLU A 261 -13.01 6.27 9.44
CA GLU A 261 -13.96 5.36 8.78
C GLU A 261 -13.25 4.43 7.78
N ASN A 262 -12.05 4.81 7.32
CA ASN A 262 -11.19 4.01 6.43
C ASN A 262 -10.36 2.97 7.19
N GLU A 263 -10.62 2.85 8.49
CA GLU A 263 -10.02 1.86 9.37
C GLU A 263 -10.28 0.42 8.94
N PHE A 264 -11.42 0.19 8.30
CA PHE A 264 -11.84 -1.08 7.72
C PHE A 264 -11.14 -1.43 6.40
N TYR A 265 -10.25 -0.57 5.89
CA TYR A 265 -9.47 -0.84 4.66
C TYR A 265 -8.12 -1.51 4.94
N LEU A 266 -7.77 -1.71 6.20
CA LEU A 266 -6.55 -2.40 6.60
C LEU A 266 -6.84 -3.84 6.98
N SER A 267 -5.89 -4.72 6.67
CA SER A 267 -5.91 -6.11 7.10
C SER A 267 -5.67 -6.23 8.61
N GLY A 268 -5.81 -7.43 9.16
CA GLY A 268 -5.63 -7.68 10.60
C GLY A 268 -4.24 -7.34 11.16
N ASP A 269 -3.25 -7.06 10.31
CA ASP A 269 -1.94 -6.55 10.74
C ASP A 269 -1.89 -5.02 10.92
N ASN A 270 -3.01 -4.32 10.68
CA ASN A 270 -3.17 -2.86 10.79
C ASN A 270 -2.10 -2.06 10.03
N PHE A 271 -1.51 -2.66 9.00
CA PHE A 271 -0.42 -2.09 8.22
C PHE A 271 -0.70 -2.20 6.73
N HIS A 272 -1.03 -3.40 6.23
CA HIS A 272 -1.33 -3.60 4.82
C HIS A 272 -2.82 -3.44 4.54
N PRO A 273 -3.23 -3.07 3.31
CA PRO A 273 -4.63 -3.03 2.94
C PRO A 273 -5.25 -4.44 2.95
N ASN A 274 -6.53 -4.53 3.27
CA ASN A 274 -7.33 -5.71 2.95
C ASN A 274 -7.89 -5.61 1.53
N HIS A 275 -8.73 -6.56 1.12
CA HIS A 275 -9.33 -6.54 -0.20
C HIS A 275 -10.03 -5.20 -0.51
N THR A 276 -10.87 -4.70 0.39
CA THR A 276 -11.58 -3.42 0.19
C THR A 276 -10.62 -2.24 0.07
N GLY A 277 -9.55 -2.20 0.87
CA GLY A 277 -8.52 -1.17 0.73
C GLY A 277 -7.81 -1.25 -0.63
N TYR A 278 -7.57 -2.45 -1.14
CA TYR A 278 -7.03 -2.64 -2.48
C TYR A 278 -8.00 -2.25 -3.60
N GLU A 279 -9.31 -2.42 -3.41
CA GLU A 279 -10.32 -1.89 -4.33
C GLU A 279 -10.25 -0.36 -4.42
N MET A 280 -10.14 0.33 -3.28
CA MET A 280 -10.00 1.80 -3.25
C MET A 280 -8.71 2.26 -3.95
N MET A 281 -7.60 1.54 -3.75
CA MET A 281 -6.34 1.82 -4.45
C MET A 281 -6.48 1.61 -5.96
N ALA A 282 -7.07 0.49 -6.38
CA ALA A 282 -7.26 0.15 -7.79
C ALA A 282 -8.15 1.18 -8.50
N GLU A 283 -9.25 1.59 -7.86
CA GLU A 283 -10.16 2.61 -8.39
C GLU A 283 -9.41 3.92 -8.67
N ARG A 284 -8.59 4.37 -7.72
CA ARG A 284 -7.78 5.58 -7.89
C ARG A 284 -6.74 5.45 -8.98
N ILE A 285 -6.04 4.32 -9.04
CA ILE A 285 -5.05 4.07 -10.10
C ILE A 285 -5.73 4.17 -11.46
N LEU A 286 -6.89 3.55 -11.60
CA LEU A 286 -7.65 3.56 -12.84
C LEU A 286 -8.10 4.98 -13.23
N GLN A 287 -8.59 5.76 -12.26
CA GLN A 287 -8.94 7.18 -12.48
C GLN A 287 -7.77 7.99 -13.05
N PHE A 288 -6.58 7.86 -12.45
CA PHE A 288 -5.38 8.58 -12.89
C PHE A 288 -4.90 8.13 -14.27
N VAL A 289 -4.83 6.82 -14.50
CA VAL A 289 -4.38 6.26 -15.80
C VAL A 289 -5.30 6.70 -16.94
N ILE A 290 -6.62 6.64 -16.74
CA ILE A 290 -7.58 7.10 -17.75
C ILE A 290 -7.43 8.61 -17.97
N HIS A 291 -7.34 9.40 -16.90
CA HIS A 291 -7.25 10.86 -17.00
C HIS A 291 -6.01 11.33 -17.78
N GLU A 292 -4.82 10.80 -17.46
CA GLU A 292 -3.60 11.17 -18.16
C GLU A 292 -3.58 10.63 -19.59
N GLY A 293 -4.13 9.43 -19.80
CA GLY A 293 -4.34 8.87 -21.12
C GLY A 293 -5.23 9.73 -22.02
N GLU A 294 -6.30 10.33 -21.50
CA GLU A 294 -7.14 11.28 -22.24
C GLU A 294 -6.36 12.55 -22.62
N ARG A 295 -5.60 13.11 -21.67
CA ARG A 295 -4.77 14.31 -21.91
C ARG A 295 -3.70 14.11 -22.98
N ASN A 296 -3.13 12.92 -23.07
CA ASN A 296 -2.10 12.58 -24.06
C ASN A 296 -2.65 12.41 -25.50
N ASN A 297 -3.97 12.29 -25.66
CA ASN A 297 -4.64 12.10 -26.95
C ASN A 297 -5.25 13.39 -27.55
N GLU A 298 -5.18 14.52 -26.84
CA GLU A 298 -5.63 15.86 -27.30
C GLU A 298 -4.51 16.67 -27.98
#